data_AF-A0A674MI32-F1
#
_entry.id   AF-A0A674MI32-F1
#
_cell.length_a   1.000
_cell.length_b   1.000
_cell.length_c   1.000
_cell.angle_alpha   90.00
_cell.angle_beta   90.00
_cell.angle_gamma   90.00
#
_symmetry.space_group_name_H-M   'P 1'
#
loop_
_entity.id
_entity.type
_entity.pdbx_description
1 polymer ?
#
loop_
_entity_poly.entity_id
_entity_poly.type
_entity_poly.pdbx_seq_one_letter_code
_entity_poly.pdbx_strand_id
1 'polypeptide(L)'
;MESLAGYVFNAASEGRVLTLAALLLNHNETETHYLLSYVTQLGGQKSTPLIIAARNGHDKVVRLLLDHYQVDTEQVGTVRFDGYVIDGATALWCAAGAGHFEVVRLLVSNHANVNHTTITNSTPLRAACFDGRLDIVRYLVEHNADISITNKYNNTCLMIAAYKGHSDVVRFLLEQGAEPNAKAHCGATALHFAAEAGHLDIVQELVRCHAAIVVNGHSMTPLKVAAESCKADVVELLLAHADCDPLSRIEALELLGASFANDRENYDIQKTYHYLHLAMVERHQDPESTVAKELLPPIEAYGSRTECQTLRDLEAIRVDRDALHMEGLMIRERILGSNNIDVSHPIIYRGAVYADNMEFEQCIKLWLHALHLRQKNNRNTHKDLLRFAQVFSQMVHLKEQVSASAVEQVLNCCVLEIQRSLTRVDTADMSELPQSTDNYEANLFTFLYLACISTKITCGDYERASINKHIYDLIQLDPRSREGSSLLHLAISSNTPVDDFHTNDVCSFPSAQVTKLLLDCGAQVNAVDHEGNTPLHVIVQYNRPISDFLTLHAIIISLVEAGAHTDMTNKQKKTPLDKSTTGVSEILLKTQMKMSLKCLAARAVRQHQITYRNQIPKTLEEFVEFH
;
A
#
# COMPACT_ATOMS: atom_id res chain seq x y z
N MET A 1 -6.27 43.09 -7.52
CA MET A 1 -5.12 42.41 -8.17
C MET A 1 -5.32 40.90 -8.23
N GLU A 2 -5.61 40.20 -7.14
CA GLU A 2 -5.80 38.73 -7.15
C GLU A 2 -6.94 38.26 -8.07
N SER A 3 -8.11 38.91 -8.02
CA SER A 3 -9.22 38.59 -8.93
C SER A 3 -8.83 38.73 -10.41
N LEU A 4 -8.07 39.79 -10.74
CA LEU A 4 -7.54 40.01 -12.09
C LEU A 4 -6.52 38.94 -12.49
N ALA A 5 -5.65 38.51 -11.56
CA ALA A 5 -4.72 37.41 -11.79
C ALA A 5 -5.47 36.11 -12.13
N GLY A 6 -6.62 35.85 -11.50
CA GLY A 6 -7.50 34.74 -11.85
C GLY A 6 -8.05 34.83 -13.28
N TYR A 7 -8.46 36.03 -13.75
CA TYR A 7 -8.89 36.22 -15.14
C TYR A 7 -7.75 36.04 -16.15
N VAL A 8 -6.55 36.55 -15.83
CA VAL A 8 -5.33 36.35 -16.63
C VAL A 8 -5.01 34.85 -16.73
N PHE A 9 -5.02 34.14 -15.61
CA PHE A 9 -4.80 32.69 -15.55
C PHE A 9 -5.83 31.93 -16.41
N ASN A 10 -7.13 32.25 -16.29
CA ASN A 10 -8.17 31.60 -17.08
C ASN A 10 -8.07 31.93 -18.58
N ALA A 11 -7.67 33.15 -18.95
CA ALA A 11 -7.44 33.49 -20.35
C ALA A 11 -6.24 32.71 -20.92
N ALA A 12 -5.17 32.54 -20.14
CA ALA A 12 -4.00 31.77 -20.53
C ALA A 12 -4.29 30.26 -20.62
N SER A 13 -5.01 29.69 -19.65
CA SER A 13 -5.34 28.27 -19.60
C SER A 13 -6.30 27.83 -20.71
N GLU A 14 -7.18 28.73 -21.17
CA GLU A 14 -8.15 28.50 -22.25
C GLU A 14 -7.63 28.93 -23.63
N GLY A 15 -6.41 29.46 -23.73
CA GLY A 15 -5.83 29.85 -25.02
C GLY A 15 -6.41 31.13 -25.63
N ARG A 16 -7.12 31.96 -24.84
CA ARG A 16 -7.76 33.20 -25.29
C ARG A 16 -6.74 34.34 -25.41
N VAL A 17 -5.86 34.27 -26.41
CA VAL A 17 -4.73 35.20 -26.60
C VAL A 17 -5.15 36.68 -26.68
N LEU A 18 -6.23 37.01 -27.39
CA LEU A 18 -6.69 38.40 -27.51
C LEU A 18 -7.25 38.95 -26.19
N THR A 19 -7.98 38.11 -25.44
CA THR A 19 -8.48 38.45 -24.11
C THR A 19 -7.31 38.65 -23.15
N LEU A 20 -6.32 37.75 -23.18
CA LEU A 20 -5.12 37.86 -22.37
C LEU A 20 -4.35 39.15 -22.67
N ALA A 21 -4.11 39.46 -23.95
CA ALA A 21 -3.46 40.71 -24.35
C ALA A 21 -4.22 41.94 -23.83
N ALA A 22 -5.55 41.96 -23.97
CA ALA A 22 -6.37 43.07 -23.46
C ALA A 22 -6.30 43.21 -21.94
N LEU A 23 -6.22 42.10 -21.20
CA LEU A 23 -6.07 42.08 -19.74
C LEU A 23 -4.70 42.59 -19.27
N LEU A 24 -3.66 42.55 -20.12
CA LEU A 24 -2.29 42.94 -19.77
C LEU A 24 -1.87 44.33 -20.32
N LEU A 25 -2.55 44.85 -21.36
CA LEU A 25 -2.11 46.02 -22.14
C LEU A 25 -1.98 47.34 -21.35
N ASN A 26 -2.79 47.53 -20.29
CA ASN A 26 -2.88 48.80 -19.57
C ASN A 26 -2.21 48.78 -18.18
N HIS A 27 -1.39 47.77 -17.91
CA HIS A 27 -0.71 47.61 -16.63
C HIS A 27 0.74 48.04 -16.72
N ASN A 28 1.26 48.57 -15.61
CA ASN A 28 2.69 48.84 -15.50
C ASN A 28 3.49 47.52 -15.37
N GLU A 29 4.82 47.61 -15.47
CA GLU A 29 5.69 46.44 -15.45
C GLU A 29 5.58 45.62 -14.16
N THR A 30 5.45 46.28 -13.00
CA THR A 30 5.35 45.62 -11.69
C THR A 30 4.01 44.89 -11.52
N GLU A 31 2.90 45.49 -11.95
CA GLU A 31 1.59 44.85 -11.98
C GLU A 31 1.56 43.66 -12.94
N THR A 32 2.14 43.83 -14.12
CA THR A 32 2.22 42.76 -15.14
C THR A 32 3.04 41.59 -14.63
N HIS A 33 4.20 41.85 -14.03
CA HIS A 33 5.02 40.83 -13.40
C HIS A 33 4.25 40.10 -12.29
N TYR A 34 3.53 40.82 -11.42
CA TYR A 34 2.68 40.20 -10.40
C TYR A 34 1.60 39.30 -11.01
N LEU A 35 0.87 39.76 -12.02
CA LEU A 35 -0.20 38.99 -12.67
C LEU A 35 0.33 37.70 -13.32
N LEU A 36 1.53 37.76 -13.92
CA LEU A 36 2.13 36.64 -14.65
C LEU A 36 2.93 35.67 -13.76
N SER A 37 3.32 36.10 -12.56
CA SER A 37 3.96 35.25 -11.52
C SER A 37 2.97 34.72 -10.48
N TYR A 38 1.71 35.20 -10.50
CA TYR A 38 0.70 34.75 -9.56
C TYR A 38 0.37 33.26 -9.76
N VAL A 39 0.59 32.47 -8.70
CA VAL A 39 0.33 31.03 -8.70
C VAL A 39 -1.15 30.80 -8.38
N THR A 40 -1.91 30.32 -9.35
CA THR A 40 -3.32 30.00 -9.16
C THR A 40 -3.47 28.53 -8.75
N GLN A 41 -4.27 28.29 -7.71
CA GLN A 41 -4.60 26.95 -7.25
C GLN A 41 -5.98 26.52 -7.77
N LEU A 42 -6.01 25.54 -8.68
CA LEU A 42 -7.24 25.00 -9.25
C LEU A 42 -7.19 23.47 -9.30
N GLY A 43 -8.17 22.78 -8.68
CA GLY A 43 -8.28 21.32 -8.75
C GLY A 43 -7.05 20.57 -8.22
N GLY A 44 -6.35 21.13 -7.23
CA GLY A 44 -5.12 20.56 -6.67
C GLY A 44 -3.84 20.86 -7.46
N GLN A 45 -3.93 21.58 -8.59
CA GLN A 45 -2.77 22.10 -9.32
C GLN A 45 -2.43 23.51 -8.84
N LYS A 46 -1.15 23.84 -8.81
CA LYS A 46 -0.61 25.18 -8.50
C LYS A 46 0.24 25.61 -9.68
N SER A 47 -0.24 26.53 -10.50
CA SER A 47 0.47 26.89 -11.73
C SER A 47 0.34 28.38 -12.05
N THR A 48 1.33 28.90 -12.78
CA THR A 48 1.30 30.26 -13.32
C THR A 48 0.64 30.27 -14.70
N PRO A 49 0.24 31.45 -15.23
CA PRO A 49 -0.32 31.58 -16.59
C PRO A 49 0.56 30.96 -17.68
N LEU A 50 1.88 31.09 -17.60
CA LEU A 50 2.80 30.49 -18.57
C LEU A 50 2.79 28.95 -18.49
N ILE A 51 2.87 28.39 -17.28
CA ILE A 51 2.89 26.94 -17.08
C ILE A 51 1.60 26.29 -17.62
N ILE A 52 0.43 26.84 -17.27
CA ILE A 52 -0.85 26.25 -17.70
C ILE A 52 -1.07 26.41 -19.21
N ALA A 53 -0.65 27.53 -19.80
CA ALA A 53 -0.71 27.71 -21.25
C ALA A 53 0.20 26.74 -21.99
N ALA A 54 1.42 26.51 -21.47
CA ALA A 54 2.36 25.57 -22.05
C ALA A 54 1.89 24.12 -21.91
N ARG A 55 1.35 23.75 -20.73
CA ARG A 55 0.77 22.43 -20.48
C ARG A 55 -0.41 22.11 -21.40
N ASN A 56 -1.19 23.11 -21.77
CA ASN A 56 -2.39 22.93 -22.62
C ASN A 56 -2.11 23.17 -24.12
N GLY A 57 -0.86 23.49 -24.49
CA GLY A 57 -0.45 23.59 -25.90
C GLY A 57 -0.81 24.91 -26.59
N HIS A 58 -1.07 25.98 -25.83
CA HIS A 58 -1.51 27.26 -26.38
C HIS A 58 -0.34 28.10 -26.89
N ASP A 59 0.24 27.73 -28.04
CA ASP A 59 1.43 28.36 -28.63
C ASP A 59 1.31 29.89 -28.77
N LYS A 60 0.13 30.39 -29.18
CA LYS A 60 -0.10 31.84 -29.33
C LYS A 60 -0.04 32.59 -28.01
N VAL A 61 -0.55 31.99 -26.94
CA VAL A 61 -0.47 32.55 -25.59
C VAL A 61 0.97 32.52 -25.11
N VAL A 62 1.66 31.39 -25.25
CA VAL A 62 3.05 31.24 -24.84
C VAL A 62 3.93 32.26 -25.58
N ARG A 63 3.77 32.40 -26.90
CA ARG A 63 4.47 33.40 -27.72
C ARG A 63 4.20 34.83 -27.23
N LEU A 64 2.95 35.17 -26.94
CA LEU A 64 2.61 36.49 -26.37
C LEU A 64 3.35 36.75 -25.06
N LEU A 65 3.31 35.78 -24.14
CA LEU A 65 3.93 35.91 -22.82
C LEU A 65 5.46 36.03 -22.89
N LEU A 66 6.11 35.29 -23.78
CA LEU A 66 7.57 35.32 -23.92
C LEU A 66 8.03 36.57 -24.70
N ASP A 67 7.51 36.77 -25.91
CA ASP A 67 8.04 37.78 -26.84
C ASP A 67 7.70 39.22 -26.41
N HIS A 68 6.53 39.44 -25.80
CA HIS A 68 6.07 40.78 -25.42
C HIS A 68 6.20 41.11 -23.93
N TYR A 69 6.17 40.11 -23.06
CA TYR A 69 6.16 40.32 -21.60
C TYR A 69 7.39 39.72 -20.88
N GLN A 70 8.30 39.05 -21.59
CA GLN A 70 9.57 38.53 -21.05
C GLN A 70 9.39 37.71 -19.76
N VAL A 71 8.34 36.90 -19.73
CA VAL A 71 8.05 36.06 -18.56
C VAL A 71 9.18 35.06 -18.32
N ASP A 72 9.58 34.94 -17.06
CA ASP A 72 10.56 33.94 -16.61
C ASP A 72 10.11 32.52 -16.98
N THR A 73 10.93 31.85 -17.80
CA THR A 73 10.70 30.47 -18.27
C THR A 73 10.97 29.43 -17.18
N GLU A 74 11.67 29.81 -16.11
CA GLU A 74 12.04 28.94 -14.99
C GLU A 74 11.02 28.95 -13.84
N GLN A 75 9.86 29.57 -14.05
CA GLN A 75 8.73 29.43 -13.13
C GLN A 75 8.36 27.95 -12.95
N VAL A 76 8.21 27.55 -11.69
CA VAL A 76 7.84 26.18 -11.32
C VAL A 76 6.45 26.11 -10.71
N GLY A 77 5.77 25.00 -10.93
CA GLY A 77 4.46 24.73 -10.39
C GLY A 77 4.23 23.26 -10.07
N THR A 78 3.08 23.00 -9.48
CA THR A 78 2.56 21.67 -9.22
C THR A 78 1.47 21.36 -10.26
N VAL A 79 1.74 20.44 -11.17
CA VAL A 79 0.83 20.07 -12.28
C VAL A 79 0.32 18.64 -12.13
N ARG A 80 -0.78 18.32 -12.80
CA ARG A 80 -1.33 16.96 -12.81
C ARG A 80 -1.18 16.32 -14.19
N PHE A 81 -0.64 15.10 -14.27
CA PHE A 81 -0.54 14.28 -15.49
C PHE A 81 -1.04 12.87 -15.18
N ASP A 82 -2.00 12.36 -15.96
CA ASP A 82 -2.58 11.01 -15.79
C ASP A 82 -2.97 10.65 -14.36
N GLY A 83 -3.50 11.63 -13.62
CA GLY A 83 -3.90 11.46 -12.22
C GLY A 83 -2.79 11.75 -11.20
N TYR A 84 -1.51 11.73 -11.59
CA TYR A 84 -0.35 11.99 -10.73
C TYR A 84 -0.07 13.49 -10.57
N VAL A 85 0.33 13.87 -9.36
CA VAL A 85 0.74 15.25 -9.02
C VAL A 85 2.26 15.35 -9.14
N ILE A 86 2.74 16.31 -9.92
CA ILE A 86 4.15 16.51 -10.24
C ILE A 86 4.53 17.90 -9.76
N ASP A 87 5.50 17.96 -8.86
CA ASP A 87 5.91 19.20 -8.22
C ASP A 87 7.28 19.69 -8.74
N GLY A 88 7.45 21.00 -8.78
CA GLY A 88 8.62 21.65 -9.37
C GLY A 88 8.67 21.59 -10.90
N ALA A 89 7.54 21.47 -11.59
CA ALA A 89 7.51 21.39 -13.05
C ALA A 89 7.54 22.78 -13.70
N THR A 90 8.45 22.99 -14.66
CA THR A 90 8.48 24.19 -15.51
C THR A 90 7.49 24.12 -16.66
N ALA A 91 7.26 25.25 -17.33
CA ALA A 91 6.49 25.31 -18.56
C ALA A 91 7.08 24.37 -19.65
N LEU A 92 8.41 24.29 -19.75
CA LEU A 92 9.09 23.41 -20.72
C LEU A 92 8.86 21.94 -20.39
N TRP A 93 8.97 21.57 -19.11
CA TRP A 93 8.68 20.21 -18.66
C TRP A 93 7.24 19.80 -19.03
N CYS A 94 6.27 20.69 -18.77
CA CYS A 94 4.86 20.43 -19.05
C CYS A 94 4.60 20.29 -20.56
N ALA A 95 5.15 21.18 -21.39
CA ALA A 95 4.97 21.12 -22.83
C ALA A 95 5.60 19.86 -23.45
N ALA A 96 6.77 19.46 -22.95
CA ALA A 96 7.47 18.25 -23.39
C ALA A 96 6.70 16.98 -23.03
N GLY A 97 6.20 16.88 -21.79
CA GLY A 97 5.40 15.74 -21.33
C GLY A 97 3.97 15.67 -21.87
N ALA A 98 3.44 16.77 -22.41
CA ALA A 98 2.12 16.82 -23.06
C ALA A 98 2.21 16.74 -24.60
N GLY A 99 3.41 16.61 -25.17
CA GLY A 99 3.59 16.45 -26.61
C GLY A 99 3.36 17.72 -27.45
N HIS A 100 3.54 18.90 -26.86
CA HIS A 100 3.31 20.19 -27.53
C HIS A 100 4.58 20.77 -28.15
N PHE A 101 4.98 20.20 -29.30
CA PHE A 101 6.26 20.52 -29.98
C PHE A 101 6.47 22.02 -30.25
N GLU A 102 5.49 22.75 -30.79
CA GLU A 102 5.65 24.19 -31.06
C GLU A 102 5.86 25.02 -29.78
N VAL A 103 5.25 24.62 -28.67
CA VAL A 103 5.47 25.26 -27.37
C VAL A 103 6.88 24.97 -26.85
N VAL A 104 7.36 23.73 -26.98
CA VAL A 104 8.74 23.36 -26.65
C VAL A 104 9.72 24.23 -27.43
N ARG A 105 9.51 24.38 -28.74
CA ARG A 105 10.36 25.23 -29.59
C ARG A 105 10.39 26.68 -29.10
N LEU A 106 9.22 27.28 -28.83
CA LEU A 106 9.11 28.64 -28.33
C LEU A 106 9.85 28.84 -27.00
N LEU A 107 9.71 27.91 -26.06
CA LEU A 107 10.37 28.00 -24.75
C LEU A 107 11.89 27.86 -24.87
N VAL A 108 12.38 26.89 -25.65
CA VAL A 108 13.82 26.70 -25.86
C VAL A 108 14.44 27.87 -26.64
N SER A 109 13.75 28.42 -27.65
CA SER A 109 14.20 29.64 -28.35
C SER A 109 14.25 30.86 -27.42
N ASN A 110 13.40 30.89 -26.39
CA ASN A 110 13.44 31.87 -25.30
C ASN A 110 14.27 31.40 -24.09
N HIS A 111 15.29 30.56 -24.35
CA HIS A 111 16.37 30.25 -23.41
C HIS A 111 15.91 29.52 -22.14
N ALA A 112 14.77 28.83 -22.18
CA ALA A 112 14.38 27.90 -21.11
C ALA A 112 15.43 26.82 -20.89
N ASN A 113 15.72 26.49 -19.64
CA ASN A 113 16.68 25.47 -19.28
C ASN A 113 16.18 24.07 -19.67
N VAL A 114 16.75 23.51 -20.73
CA VAL A 114 16.42 22.17 -21.26
C VAL A 114 16.65 21.04 -20.26
N ASN A 115 17.45 21.27 -19.23
CA ASN A 115 17.82 20.30 -18.19
C ASN A 115 17.20 20.62 -16.82
N HIS A 116 16.25 21.55 -16.72
CA HIS A 116 15.56 21.83 -15.46
C HIS A 116 14.91 20.56 -14.93
N THR A 117 15.05 20.28 -13.64
CA THR A 117 14.48 19.07 -13.04
C THR A 117 13.32 19.37 -12.10
N THR A 118 12.30 18.52 -12.15
CA THR A 118 11.27 18.50 -11.11
C THR A 118 11.86 18.09 -9.75
N ILE A 119 11.07 18.14 -8.68
CA ILE A 119 11.50 17.66 -7.35
C ILE A 119 11.91 16.18 -7.37
N THR A 120 11.38 15.38 -8.30
CA THR A 120 11.76 13.97 -8.49
C THR A 120 12.95 13.78 -9.44
N ASN A 121 13.67 14.85 -9.72
CA ASN A 121 14.77 14.93 -10.67
C ASN A 121 14.40 14.57 -12.12
N SER A 122 13.16 14.83 -12.55
CA SER A 122 12.72 14.54 -13.93
C SER A 122 12.97 15.72 -14.85
N THR A 123 13.72 15.51 -15.94
CA THR A 123 13.96 16.51 -16.99
C THR A 123 12.80 16.59 -18.00
N PRO A 124 12.69 17.68 -18.80
CA PRO A 124 11.82 17.76 -19.97
C PRO A 124 12.06 16.63 -20.96
N LEU A 125 13.34 16.24 -21.18
CA LEU A 125 13.69 15.11 -22.02
C LEU A 125 13.06 13.81 -21.52
N ARG A 126 13.14 13.54 -20.21
CA ARG A 126 12.49 12.38 -19.60
C ARG A 126 10.97 12.41 -19.77
N ALA A 127 10.36 13.60 -19.64
CA ALA A 127 8.92 13.77 -19.85
C ALA A 127 8.51 13.45 -21.30
N ALA A 128 9.25 13.95 -22.29
CA ALA A 128 9.02 13.62 -23.70
C ALA A 128 9.25 12.13 -24.02
N CYS A 129 10.24 11.49 -23.37
CA CYS A 129 10.47 10.05 -23.49
C CYS A 129 9.36 9.21 -22.86
N PHE A 130 8.65 9.72 -21.85
CA PHE A 130 7.47 9.06 -21.29
C PHE A 130 6.29 9.09 -22.27
N ASP A 131 6.07 10.24 -22.93
CA ASP A 131 4.99 10.43 -23.90
C ASP A 131 5.26 9.72 -25.25
N GLY A 132 6.54 9.54 -25.61
CA GLY A 132 6.94 8.87 -26.86
C GLY A 132 7.12 9.81 -28.04
N ARG A 133 7.36 11.09 -27.78
CA ARG A 133 7.43 12.14 -28.82
C ARG A 133 8.84 12.30 -29.35
N LEU A 134 9.21 11.46 -30.32
CA LEU A 134 10.54 11.47 -30.93
C LEU A 134 10.93 12.85 -31.51
N ASP A 135 9.97 13.60 -32.06
CA ASP A 135 10.16 14.98 -32.53
C ASP A 135 10.66 15.91 -31.41
N ILE A 136 10.04 15.86 -30.23
CA ILE A 136 10.45 16.62 -29.05
C ILE A 136 11.76 16.09 -28.48
N VAL A 137 11.91 14.77 -28.34
CA VAL A 137 13.13 14.14 -27.81
C VAL A 137 14.35 14.57 -28.64
N ARG A 138 14.24 14.47 -29.98
CA ARG A 138 15.31 14.88 -30.90
C ARG A 138 15.64 16.35 -30.74
N TYR A 139 14.63 17.21 -30.76
CA TYR A 139 14.83 18.65 -30.64
C TYR A 139 15.50 19.03 -29.32
N LEU A 140 15.09 18.44 -28.20
CA LEU A 140 15.70 18.69 -26.90
C LEU A 140 17.18 18.25 -26.88
N VAL A 141 17.50 17.07 -27.41
CA VAL A 141 18.89 16.58 -27.49
C VAL A 141 19.75 17.46 -28.39
N GLU A 142 19.24 17.89 -29.55
CA GLU A 142 19.90 18.84 -30.44
C GLU A 142 20.16 20.21 -29.77
N HIS A 143 19.40 20.53 -28.72
CA HIS A 143 19.56 21.75 -27.92
C HIS A 143 20.23 21.48 -26.56
N ASN A 144 21.08 20.45 -26.48
CA ASN A 144 21.93 20.11 -25.32
C ASN A 144 21.18 19.56 -24.09
N ALA A 145 20.04 18.89 -24.29
CA ALA A 145 19.46 18.09 -23.22
C ALA A 145 20.36 16.89 -22.90
N ASP A 146 20.69 16.72 -21.61
CA ASP A 146 21.57 15.67 -21.13
C ASP A 146 20.79 14.36 -20.92
N ILE A 147 21.12 13.37 -21.74
CA ILE A 147 20.50 12.03 -21.74
C ILE A 147 20.85 11.25 -20.45
N SER A 148 21.94 11.61 -19.77
CA SER A 148 22.43 10.91 -18.57
C SER A 148 21.69 11.29 -17.29
N ILE A 149 20.94 12.41 -17.28
CA ILE A 149 20.19 12.85 -16.09
C ILE A 149 19.07 11.85 -15.80
N THR A 150 19.14 11.23 -14.63
CA THR A 150 18.13 10.29 -14.14
C THR A 150 17.18 10.93 -13.15
N ASN A 151 16.01 10.33 -12.95
CA ASN A 151 15.16 10.71 -11.83
C ASN A 151 15.81 10.33 -10.47
N LYS A 152 15.14 10.67 -9.36
CA LYS A 152 15.55 10.35 -7.98
C LYS A 152 15.70 8.85 -7.68
N TYR A 153 15.39 7.97 -8.62
CA TYR A 153 15.49 6.51 -8.51
C TYR A 153 16.51 5.91 -9.50
N ASN A 154 17.39 6.74 -10.05
CA ASN A 154 18.32 6.38 -11.14
C ASN A 154 17.64 5.80 -12.39
N ASN A 155 16.36 6.12 -12.63
CA ASN A 155 15.71 5.72 -13.88
C ASN A 155 16.08 6.70 -14.99
N THR A 156 16.67 6.19 -16.06
CA THR A 156 17.13 6.96 -17.23
C THR A 156 15.99 7.23 -18.22
N CYS A 157 16.21 8.14 -19.18
CA CYS A 157 15.32 8.36 -20.32
C CYS A 157 15.12 7.08 -21.15
N LEU A 158 16.20 6.31 -21.35
CA LEU A 158 16.16 5.03 -22.06
C LEU A 158 15.26 4.00 -21.35
N MET A 159 15.35 3.90 -20.03
CA MET A 159 14.52 2.97 -19.24
C MET A 159 13.03 3.28 -19.36
N ILE A 160 12.64 4.56 -19.27
CA ILE A 160 11.21 4.92 -19.35
C ILE A 160 10.65 4.76 -20.77
N ALA A 161 11.44 5.09 -21.79
CA ALA A 161 11.06 4.83 -23.18
C ALA A 161 10.91 3.33 -23.45
N ALA A 162 11.84 2.52 -22.92
CA ALA A 162 11.81 1.06 -23.01
C ALA A 162 10.59 0.46 -22.31
N TYR A 163 10.26 0.91 -21.09
CA TYR A 163 9.06 0.47 -20.36
C TYR A 163 7.76 0.84 -21.10
N LYS A 164 7.71 2.03 -21.70
CA LYS A 164 6.52 2.55 -22.37
C LYS A 164 6.31 2.02 -23.79
N GLY A 165 7.31 1.36 -24.39
CA GLY A 165 7.17 0.75 -25.71
C GLY A 165 7.54 1.66 -26.88
N HIS A 166 8.20 2.78 -26.61
CA HIS A 166 8.55 3.79 -27.64
C HIS A 166 9.84 3.40 -28.37
N SER A 167 9.72 2.44 -29.28
CA SER A 167 10.86 1.81 -29.99
C SER A 167 11.70 2.80 -30.79
N ASP A 168 11.07 3.81 -31.39
CA ASP A 168 11.72 4.86 -32.16
C ASP A 168 12.54 5.82 -31.27
N VAL A 169 12.00 6.17 -30.10
CA VAL A 169 12.72 6.93 -29.05
C VAL A 169 13.88 6.12 -28.49
N VAL A 170 13.68 4.83 -28.19
CA VAL A 170 14.75 3.94 -27.71
C VAL A 170 15.91 3.90 -28.71
N ARG A 171 15.61 3.65 -29.99
CA ARG A 171 16.64 3.59 -31.05
C ARG A 171 17.42 4.91 -31.12
N PHE A 172 16.71 6.03 -31.14
CA PHE A 172 17.34 7.34 -31.16
C PHE A 172 18.24 7.57 -29.92
N LEU A 173 17.77 7.27 -28.72
CA LEU A 173 18.58 7.45 -27.51
C LEU A 173 19.85 6.58 -27.52
N LEU A 174 19.76 5.34 -28.00
CA LEU A 174 20.93 4.47 -28.17
C LEU A 174 21.92 5.03 -29.20
N GLU A 175 21.41 5.54 -30.33
CA GLU A 175 22.23 6.23 -31.35
C GLU A 175 22.94 7.48 -30.80
N GLN A 176 22.32 8.17 -29.85
CA GLN A 176 22.90 9.33 -29.14
C GLN A 176 23.78 8.93 -27.94
N GLY A 177 24.11 7.66 -27.77
CA GLY A 177 25.05 7.19 -26.75
C GLY A 177 24.45 6.97 -25.37
N ALA A 178 23.14 6.77 -25.25
CA ALA A 178 22.53 6.35 -23.99
C ALA A 178 23.10 5.00 -23.52
N GLU A 179 23.52 4.91 -22.25
CA GLU A 179 24.09 3.69 -21.67
C GLU A 179 23.00 2.61 -21.45
N PRO A 180 22.99 1.49 -22.20
CA PRO A 180 21.97 0.44 -22.06
C PRO A 180 22.08 -0.33 -20.73
N ASN A 181 23.26 -0.35 -20.11
CA ASN A 181 23.53 -1.09 -18.88
C ASN A 181 23.40 -0.24 -17.60
N ALA A 182 22.90 1.00 -17.73
CA ALA A 182 22.60 1.84 -16.58
C ALA A 182 21.64 1.09 -15.64
N LYS A 183 21.83 1.26 -14.32
CA LYS A 183 21.04 0.60 -13.29
C LYS A 183 20.23 1.60 -12.49
N ALA A 184 18.93 1.35 -12.38
CA ALA A 184 18.07 2.02 -11.43
C ALA A 184 18.49 1.67 -9.98
N HIS A 185 17.94 2.36 -8.98
CA HIS A 185 18.22 2.06 -7.57
C HIS A 185 17.88 0.61 -7.19
N CYS A 186 16.84 0.03 -7.78
CA CYS A 186 16.49 -1.39 -7.61
C CYS A 186 17.38 -2.35 -8.43
N GLY A 187 18.43 -1.87 -9.09
CA GLY A 187 19.32 -2.67 -9.93
C GLY A 187 18.78 -3.01 -11.32
N ALA A 188 17.54 -2.64 -11.66
CA ALA A 188 16.94 -2.89 -12.96
C ALA A 188 17.59 -2.05 -14.08
N THR A 189 17.67 -2.63 -15.28
CA THR A 189 18.19 -1.99 -16.51
C THR A 189 17.06 -1.73 -17.50
N ALA A 190 17.33 -1.02 -18.61
CA ALA A 190 16.34 -0.85 -19.68
C ALA A 190 15.82 -2.20 -20.23
N LEU A 191 16.67 -3.23 -20.26
CA LEU A 191 16.30 -4.57 -20.70
C LEU A 191 15.29 -5.25 -19.75
N HIS A 192 15.39 -5.00 -18.43
CA HIS A 192 14.40 -5.51 -17.47
C HIS A 192 13.01 -4.91 -17.75
N PHE A 193 12.94 -3.59 -17.91
CA PHE A 193 11.68 -2.90 -18.14
C PHE A 193 11.04 -3.27 -19.49
N ALA A 194 11.83 -3.41 -20.55
CA ALA A 194 11.34 -3.89 -21.84
C ALA A 194 10.84 -5.34 -21.76
N ALA A 195 11.54 -6.18 -20.99
CA ALA A 195 11.20 -7.59 -20.80
C ALA A 195 9.91 -7.77 -19.97
N GLU A 196 9.73 -7.00 -18.91
CA GLU A 196 8.51 -6.97 -18.08
C GLU A 196 7.29 -6.56 -18.92
N ALA A 197 7.44 -5.49 -19.71
CA ALA A 197 6.35 -4.94 -20.51
C ALA A 197 6.06 -5.75 -21.78
N GLY A 198 6.98 -6.63 -22.21
CA GLY A 198 6.81 -7.47 -23.39
C GLY A 198 7.11 -6.78 -24.73
N HIS A 199 7.90 -5.71 -24.72
CA HIS A 199 8.22 -4.94 -25.94
C HIS A 199 9.32 -5.61 -26.74
N LEU A 200 8.96 -6.62 -27.53
CA LEU A 200 9.88 -7.50 -28.26
C LEU A 200 10.89 -6.74 -29.13
N ASP A 201 10.44 -5.75 -29.90
CA ASP A 201 11.30 -4.94 -30.76
C ASP A 201 12.38 -4.20 -29.97
N ILE A 202 12.01 -3.66 -28.80
CA ILE A 202 12.93 -2.94 -27.90
C ILE A 202 13.93 -3.91 -27.27
N VAL A 203 13.49 -5.09 -26.83
CA VAL A 203 14.38 -6.13 -26.34
C VAL A 203 15.40 -6.50 -27.42
N GLN A 204 14.95 -6.66 -28.66
CA GLN A 204 15.83 -6.97 -29.78
C GLN A 204 16.87 -5.86 -30.03
N GLU A 205 16.46 -4.58 -30.03
CA GLU A 205 17.40 -3.47 -30.19
C GLU A 205 18.41 -3.38 -29.05
N LEU A 206 17.97 -3.58 -27.79
CA LEU A 206 18.87 -3.57 -26.63
C LEU A 206 19.89 -4.71 -26.69
N VAL A 207 19.47 -5.92 -27.09
CA VAL A 207 20.36 -7.07 -27.28
C VAL A 207 21.36 -6.80 -28.42
N ARG A 208 20.93 -6.20 -29.54
CA ARG A 208 21.83 -5.76 -30.63
C ARG A 208 22.86 -4.74 -30.16
N CYS A 209 22.49 -3.86 -29.23
CA CYS A 209 23.38 -2.90 -28.58
C CYS A 209 24.20 -3.51 -27.42
N HIS A 210 24.31 -4.84 -27.34
CA HIS A 210 25.10 -5.55 -26.33
C HIS A 210 24.68 -5.23 -24.87
N ALA A 211 23.38 -5.02 -24.64
CA ALA A 211 22.85 -4.91 -23.28
C ALA A 211 23.10 -6.21 -22.51
N ALA A 212 23.72 -6.10 -21.34
CA ALA A 212 24.07 -7.22 -20.51
C ALA A 212 22.85 -7.78 -19.76
N ILE A 213 22.75 -9.10 -19.71
CA ILE A 213 21.80 -9.82 -18.86
C ILE A 213 22.37 -9.85 -17.45
N VAL A 214 21.99 -8.85 -16.66
CA VAL A 214 22.43 -8.70 -15.27
C VAL A 214 21.29 -9.00 -14.31
N VAL A 215 21.64 -9.36 -13.09
CA VAL A 215 20.69 -9.56 -12.00
C VAL A 215 20.36 -8.21 -11.35
N ASN A 216 19.08 -7.94 -11.12
CA ASN A 216 18.60 -6.78 -10.38
C ASN A 216 18.62 -7.01 -8.85
N GLY A 217 18.19 -6.02 -8.07
CA GLY A 217 18.16 -6.09 -6.60
C GLY A 217 17.20 -7.14 -6.03
N HIS A 218 16.28 -7.69 -6.82
CA HIS A 218 15.38 -8.78 -6.44
C HIS A 218 15.89 -10.15 -6.89
N SER A 219 17.16 -10.26 -7.31
CA SER A 219 17.74 -11.49 -7.85
C SER A 219 17.10 -11.97 -9.17
N MET A 220 16.53 -11.05 -9.95
CA MET A 220 15.90 -11.34 -11.23
C MET A 220 16.80 -10.89 -12.38
N THR A 221 16.99 -11.74 -13.39
CA THR A 221 17.51 -11.33 -14.70
C THR A 221 16.34 -10.84 -15.59
N PRO A 222 16.59 -10.12 -16.70
CA PRO A 222 15.54 -9.79 -17.66
C PRO A 222 14.77 -11.02 -18.16
N LEU A 223 15.46 -12.16 -18.30
CA LEU A 223 14.86 -13.44 -18.66
C LEU A 223 13.87 -13.93 -17.58
N LYS A 224 14.26 -13.90 -16.29
CA LYS A 224 13.36 -14.24 -15.18
C LYS A 224 12.19 -13.26 -15.08
N VAL A 225 12.41 -11.97 -15.33
CA VAL A 225 11.33 -10.96 -15.36
C VAL A 225 10.32 -11.25 -16.48
N ALA A 226 10.79 -11.52 -17.71
CA ALA A 226 9.90 -11.90 -18.81
C ALA A 226 9.09 -13.17 -18.49
N ALA A 227 9.74 -14.17 -17.89
CA ALA A 227 9.09 -15.42 -17.48
C ALA A 227 8.05 -15.20 -16.37
N GLU A 228 8.35 -14.35 -15.38
CA GLU A 228 7.43 -13.97 -14.31
C GLU A 228 6.19 -13.26 -14.87
N SER A 229 6.40 -12.31 -15.80
CA SER A 229 5.34 -11.49 -16.39
C SER A 229 4.64 -12.11 -17.61
N CYS A 230 4.76 -13.43 -17.79
CA CYS A 230 4.13 -14.22 -18.87
C CYS A 230 4.47 -13.75 -20.30
N LYS A 231 5.64 -13.14 -20.53
CA LYS A 231 6.08 -12.64 -21.84
C LYS A 231 6.83 -13.73 -22.63
N ALA A 232 6.10 -14.75 -23.05
CA ALA A 232 6.63 -15.92 -23.76
C ALA A 232 7.54 -15.54 -24.95
N ASP A 233 7.10 -14.65 -25.83
CA ASP A 233 7.87 -14.24 -27.02
C ASP A 233 9.23 -13.61 -26.66
N VAL A 234 9.27 -12.85 -25.56
CA VAL A 234 10.52 -12.26 -25.04
C VAL A 234 11.41 -13.33 -24.44
N VAL A 235 10.86 -14.29 -23.69
CA VAL A 235 11.61 -15.43 -23.16
C VAL A 235 12.27 -16.19 -24.31
N GLU A 236 11.50 -16.53 -25.35
CA GLU A 236 12.01 -17.25 -26.53
C GLU A 236 13.10 -16.46 -27.27
N LEU A 237 12.92 -15.15 -27.43
CA LEU A 237 13.94 -14.29 -28.05
C LEU A 237 15.23 -14.21 -27.23
N LEU A 238 15.13 -14.00 -25.91
CA LEU A 238 16.29 -13.95 -25.02
C LEU A 238 17.01 -15.31 -24.99
N LEU A 239 16.27 -16.41 -24.92
CA LEU A 239 16.82 -17.77 -24.96
C LEU A 239 17.50 -18.12 -26.29
N ALA A 240 17.17 -17.44 -27.38
CA ALA A 240 17.79 -17.64 -28.69
C ALA A 240 19.05 -16.80 -28.90
N HIS A 241 19.21 -15.67 -28.19
CA HIS A 241 20.27 -14.69 -28.45
C HIS A 241 21.23 -14.46 -27.28
N ALA A 242 20.92 -14.99 -26.10
CA ALA A 242 21.77 -14.85 -24.94
C ALA A 242 22.59 -16.11 -24.68
N ASP A 243 23.85 -15.90 -24.28
CA ASP A 243 24.68 -16.92 -23.66
C ASP A 243 24.15 -17.20 -22.23
N CYS A 244 22.99 -17.86 -22.15
CA CYS A 244 22.44 -18.36 -20.90
C CYS A 244 23.04 -19.74 -20.59
N ASP A 245 23.44 -19.93 -19.35
CA ASP A 245 23.79 -21.27 -18.88
C ASP A 245 22.55 -22.19 -18.92
N PRO A 246 22.74 -23.52 -19.08
CA PRO A 246 21.64 -24.46 -19.20
C PRO A 246 20.63 -24.39 -18.05
N LEU A 247 21.10 -24.14 -16.81
CA LEU A 247 20.22 -24.03 -15.65
C LEU A 247 19.32 -22.79 -15.73
N SER A 248 19.87 -21.61 -16.02
CA SER A 248 19.05 -20.39 -16.18
C SER A 248 18.01 -20.53 -17.29
N ARG A 249 18.35 -21.24 -18.38
CA ARG A 249 17.40 -21.54 -19.45
C ARG A 249 16.24 -22.39 -18.97
N ILE A 250 16.54 -23.49 -18.28
CA ILE A 250 15.54 -24.40 -17.71
C ILE A 250 14.67 -23.65 -16.70
N GLU A 251 15.27 -22.90 -15.77
CA GLU A 251 14.54 -22.11 -14.78
C GLU A 251 13.61 -21.07 -15.41
N ALA A 252 14.01 -20.44 -16.51
CA ALA A 252 13.15 -19.49 -17.22
C ALA A 252 11.92 -20.16 -17.82
N LEU A 253 12.06 -21.34 -18.41
CA LEU A 253 10.95 -22.12 -18.95
C LEU A 253 10.02 -22.62 -17.84
N GLU A 254 10.59 -23.13 -16.75
CA GLU A 254 9.83 -23.57 -15.57
C GLU A 254 9.04 -22.41 -14.95
N LEU A 255 9.69 -21.27 -14.75
CA LEU A 255 9.06 -20.07 -14.20
C LEU A 255 7.98 -19.54 -15.14
N LEU A 256 8.20 -19.55 -16.46
CA LEU A 256 7.20 -19.13 -17.45
C LEU A 256 5.95 -20.02 -17.38
N GLY A 257 6.14 -21.35 -17.34
CA GLY A 257 5.04 -22.30 -17.16
C GLY A 257 4.28 -22.09 -15.84
N ALA A 258 5.03 -21.86 -14.75
CA ALA A 258 4.48 -21.56 -13.43
C ALA A 258 3.67 -20.25 -13.39
N SER A 259 4.13 -19.21 -14.09
CA SER A 259 3.43 -17.94 -14.20
C SER A 259 2.11 -18.09 -14.96
N PHE A 260 2.08 -18.81 -16.09
CA PHE A 260 0.84 -19.12 -16.80
C PHE A 260 -0.20 -19.87 -15.94
N ALA A 261 0.23 -20.60 -14.91
CA ALA A 261 -0.66 -21.36 -14.05
C ALA A 261 -1.40 -20.48 -13.03
N ASN A 262 -0.80 -19.36 -12.61
CA ASN A 262 -1.28 -18.58 -11.46
C ASN A 262 -1.28 -17.06 -11.70
N ASP A 263 -1.12 -16.62 -12.95
CA ASP A 263 -1.36 -15.24 -13.36
C ASP A 263 -2.85 -14.99 -13.60
N ARG A 264 -3.34 -13.81 -13.21
CA ARG A 264 -4.77 -13.46 -13.31
C ARG A 264 -5.19 -13.15 -14.75
N GLU A 265 -4.32 -12.53 -15.53
CA GLU A 265 -4.67 -11.97 -16.85
C GLU A 265 -4.27 -12.92 -17.98
N ASN A 266 -3.18 -13.65 -17.81
CA ASN A 266 -2.57 -14.51 -18.81
C ASN A 266 -2.79 -16.00 -18.52
N TYR A 267 -3.71 -16.36 -17.63
CA TYR A 267 -3.98 -17.75 -17.24
C TYR A 267 -4.13 -18.69 -18.44
N ASP A 268 -3.23 -19.66 -18.58
CA ASP A 268 -3.27 -20.67 -19.65
C ASP A 268 -2.61 -21.99 -19.19
N ILE A 269 -3.46 -22.93 -18.77
CA ILE A 269 -2.99 -24.23 -18.26
C ILE A 269 -2.33 -25.11 -19.34
N GLN A 270 -2.66 -24.90 -20.62
CA GLN A 270 -2.02 -25.64 -21.71
C GLN A 270 -0.59 -25.16 -21.90
N LYS A 271 -0.37 -23.83 -21.87
CA LYS A 271 0.98 -23.24 -21.88
C LYS A 271 1.77 -23.61 -20.63
N THR A 272 1.13 -23.67 -19.46
CA THR A 272 1.76 -24.20 -18.25
C THR A 272 2.37 -25.57 -18.51
N TYR A 273 1.56 -26.55 -18.91
CA TYR A 273 2.07 -27.90 -19.16
C TYR A 273 3.12 -27.91 -20.27
N HIS A 274 2.92 -27.14 -21.35
CA HIS A 274 3.85 -27.06 -22.47
C HIS A 274 5.25 -26.63 -22.03
N TYR A 275 5.38 -25.51 -21.32
CA TYR A 275 6.68 -24.98 -20.90
C TYR A 275 7.31 -25.83 -19.77
N LEU A 276 6.50 -26.36 -18.85
CA LEU A 276 7.00 -27.31 -17.84
C LEU A 276 7.52 -28.60 -18.47
N HIS A 277 6.83 -29.13 -19.48
CA HIS A 277 7.27 -30.30 -20.23
C HIS A 277 8.54 -30.02 -21.01
N LEU A 278 8.63 -28.87 -21.69
CA LEU A 278 9.83 -28.47 -22.42
C LEU A 278 11.04 -28.37 -21.49
N ALA A 279 10.90 -27.71 -20.33
CA ALA A 279 11.94 -27.64 -19.32
C ALA A 279 12.37 -29.03 -18.82
N MET A 280 11.40 -29.93 -18.59
CA MET A 280 11.68 -31.29 -18.14
C MET A 280 12.44 -32.11 -19.18
N VAL A 281 12.14 -31.92 -20.47
CA VAL A 281 12.91 -32.52 -21.58
C VAL A 281 14.33 -31.95 -21.59
N GLU A 282 14.51 -30.64 -21.46
CA GLU A 282 15.84 -30.02 -21.44
C GLU A 282 16.69 -30.52 -20.25
N ARG A 283 16.10 -30.76 -19.07
CA ARG A 283 16.81 -31.37 -17.92
C ARG A 283 17.39 -32.75 -18.20
N HIS A 284 16.73 -33.54 -19.05
CA HIS A 284 17.07 -34.94 -19.34
C HIS A 284 17.65 -35.13 -20.75
N GLN A 285 17.99 -34.03 -21.44
CA GLN A 285 18.47 -34.08 -22.81
C GLN A 285 19.85 -34.74 -22.92
N ASP A 286 20.73 -34.53 -21.93
CA ASP A 286 22.02 -35.20 -21.81
C ASP A 286 21.99 -36.27 -20.69
N PRO A 287 22.04 -37.57 -21.03
CA PRO A 287 22.06 -38.66 -20.05
C PRO A 287 23.29 -38.65 -19.13
N GLU A 288 24.40 -38.06 -19.55
CA GLU A 288 25.65 -37.99 -18.77
C GLU A 288 25.72 -36.75 -17.87
N SER A 289 24.82 -35.76 -18.08
CA SER A 289 24.80 -34.48 -17.36
C SER A 289 23.38 -34.01 -17.03
N THR A 290 22.59 -34.87 -16.38
CA THR A 290 21.22 -34.53 -15.96
C THR A 290 21.24 -33.43 -14.89
N VAL A 291 20.52 -32.34 -15.13
CA VAL A 291 20.38 -31.22 -14.17
C VAL A 291 19.23 -31.54 -13.21
N ALA A 292 19.57 -32.09 -12.05
CA ALA A 292 18.59 -32.42 -11.02
C ALA A 292 17.93 -31.16 -10.40
N LYS A 293 16.70 -31.32 -9.90
CA LYS A 293 15.99 -30.26 -9.17
C LYS A 293 16.39 -30.27 -7.69
N GLU A 294 16.70 -29.09 -7.16
CA GLU A 294 16.88 -28.91 -5.70
C GLU A 294 15.51 -28.68 -5.05
N LEU A 295 14.94 -29.73 -4.45
CA LEU A 295 13.57 -29.69 -3.94
C LEU A 295 13.46 -28.91 -2.63
N LEU A 296 12.40 -28.11 -2.51
CA LEU A 296 11.96 -27.55 -1.24
C LEU A 296 11.27 -28.62 -0.37
N PRO A 297 11.30 -28.50 0.97
CA PRO A 297 10.52 -29.38 1.83
C PRO A 297 9.02 -29.28 1.49
N PRO A 298 8.23 -30.36 1.65
CA PRO A 298 6.81 -30.31 1.37
C PRO A 298 6.11 -29.23 2.18
N ILE A 299 5.39 -28.33 1.50
CA ILE A 299 4.64 -27.24 2.12
C ILE A 299 3.18 -27.67 2.21
N GLU A 300 2.61 -27.63 3.42
CA GLU A 300 1.22 -28.05 3.68
C GLU A 300 0.22 -27.28 2.80
N ALA A 301 0.45 -25.98 2.59
CA ALA A 301 -0.38 -25.14 1.75
C ALA A 301 -0.42 -25.58 0.28
N TYR A 302 0.57 -26.33 -0.20
CA TYR A 302 0.60 -26.90 -1.55
C TYR A 302 0.12 -28.37 -1.57
N GLY A 303 -0.58 -28.80 -0.52
CA GLY A 303 -1.07 -30.17 -0.37
C GLY A 303 0.02 -31.16 0.04
N SER A 304 1.13 -30.69 0.61
CA SER A 304 2.31 -31.51 0.94
C SER A 304 2.86 -32.29 -0.26
N ARG A 305 2.65 -31.75 -1.47
CA ARG A 305 3.18 -32.29 -2.73
C ARG A 305 4.68 -31.99 -2.82
N THR A 306 5.37 -32.78 -3.65
CA THR A 306 6.75 -32.50 -4.09
C THR A 306 6.74 -32.24 -5.59
N GLU A 307 7.58 -31.32 -6.04
CA GLU A 307 7.73 -30.98 -7.46
C GLU A 307 8.04 -32.23 -8.31
N CYS A 308 7.45 -32.29 -9.50
CA CYS A 308 7.69 -33.37 -10.45
C CYS A 308 9.17 -33.42 -10.84
N GLN A 309 9.77 -34.61 -10.80
CA GLN A 309 11.20 -34.79 -11.11
C GLN A 309 11.43 -35.47 -12.46
N THR A 310 10.45 -36.25 -12.94
CA THR A 310 10.55 -36.96 -14.21
C THR A 310 9.42 -36.58 -15.17
N LEU A 311 9.60 -36.86 -16.46
CA LEU A 311 8.53 -36.70 -17.46
C LEU A 311 7.29 -37.52 -17.11
N ARG A 312 7.48 -38.71 -16.52
CA ARG A 312 6.36 -39.57 -16.10
C ARG A 312 5.53 -38.94 -14.99
N ASP A 313 6.18 -38.29 -14.03
CA ASP A 313 5.47 -37.58 -12.94
C ASP A 313 4.65 -36.42 -13.51
N LEU A 314 5.25 -35.67 -14.44
CA LEU A 314 4.59 -34.53 -15.08
C LEU A 314 3.42 -34.99 -15.98
N GLU A 315 3.56 -36.08 -16.73
CA GLU A 315 2.49 -36.70 -17.51
C GLU A 315 1.31 -37.14 -16.63
N ALA A 316 1.58 -37.64 -15.42
CA ALA A 316 0.53 -38.06 -14.49
C ALA A 316 -0.37 -36.90 -14.04
N ILE A 317 0.17 -35.68 -13.97
CA ILE A 317 -0.58 -34.47 -13.57
C ILE A 317 -1.11 -33.66 -14.76
N ARG A 318 -0.88 -34.08 -16.00
CA ARG A 318 -1.25 -33.33 -17.22
C ARG A 318 -2.73 -32.91 -17.27
N VAL A 319 -3.62 -33.79 -16.81
CA VAL A 319 -5.07 -33.55 -16.82
C VAL A 319 -5.58 -32.98 -15.49
N ASP A 320 -4.78 -33.04 -14.44
CA ASP A 320 -5.11 -32.52 -13.12
C ASP A 320 -4.72 -31.05 -13.02
N ARG A 321 -5.71 -30.17 -13.24
CA ARG A 321 -5.51 -28.72 -13.20
C ARG A 321 -5.05 -28.24 -11.82
N ASP A 322 -5.61 -28.82 -10.75
CA ASP A 322 -5.26 -28.48 -9.37
C ASP A 322 -3.78 -28.78 -9.10
N ALA A 323 -3.34 -29.97 -9.49
CA ALA A 323 -1.95 -30.38 -9.42
C ALA A 323 -1.02 -29.41 -10.16
N LEU A 324 -1.37 -29.03 -11.39
CA LEU A 324 -0.55 -28.09 -12.18
C LEU A 324 -0.48 -26.70 -11.55
N HIS A 325 -1.55 -26.21 -10.91
CA HIS A 325 -1.50 -24.95 -10.18
C HIS A 325 -0.53 -25.01 -9.00
N MET A 326 -0.59 -26.08 -8.20
CA MET A 326 0.31 -26.31 -7.06
C MET A 326 1.75 -26.52 -7.51
N GLU A 327 1.96 -27.27 -8.60
CA GLU A 327 3.26 -27.43 -9.26
C GLU A 327 3.84 -26.05 -9.63
N GLY A 328 3.03 -25.17 -10.23
CA GLY A 328 3.43 -23.80 -10.53
C GLY A 328 3.83 -22.97 -9.30
N LEU A 329 3.10 -23.08 -8.18
CA LEU A 329 3.45 -22.37 -6.95
C LEU A 329 4.78 -22.88 -6.34
N MET A 330 4.98 -24.21 -6.31
CA MET A 330 6.23 -24.83 -5.83
C MET A 330 7.43 -24.39 -6.67
N ILE A 331 7.30 -24.46 -7.99
CA ILE A 331 8.34 -24.04 -8.94
C ILE A 331 8.70 -22.57 -8.74
N ARG A 332 7.68 -21.70 -8.65
CA ARG A 332 7.90 -20.26 -8.44
C ARG A 332 8.64 -20.00 -7.14
N GLU A 333 8.25 -20.65 -6.04
CA GLU A 333 8.92 -20.46 -4.75
C GLU A 333 10.35 -21.00 -4.73
N ARG A 334 10.64 -22.11 -5.43
CA ARG A 334 12.01 -22.64 -5.60
C ARG A 334 12.89 -21.67 -6.39
N ILE A 335 12.44 -21.22 -7.56
CA ILE A 335 13.26 -20.45 -8.51
C ILE A 335 13.49 -19.01 -8.04
N LEU A 336 12.46 -18.38 -7.46
CA LEU A 336 12.54 -17.00 -6.98
C LEU A 336 13.06 -16.92 -5.54
N GLY A 337 12.84 -17.98 -4.76
CA GLY A 337 13.16 -18.04 -3.33
C GLY A 337 12.12 -17.33 -2.45
N SER A 338 11.98 -17.81 -1.21
CA SER A 338 10.98 -17.31 -0.23
C SER A 338 11.08 -15.80 0.09
N ASN A 339 12.20 -15.16 -0.26
CA ASN A 339 12.46 -13.77 0.05
C ASN A 339 12.01 -12.81 -1.06
N ASN A 340 11.78 -13.32 -2.28
CA ASN A 340 11.43 -12.52 -3.44
C ASN A 340 9.99 -11.95 -3.33
N ILE A 341 9.75 -10.81 -3.99
CA ILE A 341 8.47 -10.11 -3.91
C ILE A 341 7.31 -10.79 -4.63
N ASP A 342 7.62 -11.48 -5.70
CA ASP A 342 6.67 -12.00 -6.68
C ASP A 342 6.15 -13.40 -6.33
N VAL A 343 6.67 -14.02 -5.25
CA VAL A 343 6.20 -15.33 -4.77
C VAL A 343 4.82 -15.23 -4.11
N SER A 344 4.60 -14.22 -3.27
CA SER A 344 3.39 -14.15 -2.44
C SER A 344 2.10 -13.85 -3.20
N HIS A 345 2.17 -13.10 -4.30
CA HIS A 345 0.98 -12.62 -5.01
C HIS A 345 0.18 -13.76 -5.69
N PRO A 346 0.80 -14.67 -6.47
CA PRO A 346 0.08 -15.81 -7.05
C PRO A 346 -0.50 -16.77 -6.01
N ILE A 347 0.16 -16.94 -4.86
CA ILE A 347 -0.36 -17.75 -3.74
C ILE A 347 -1.66 -17.13 -3.21
N ILE A 348 -1.66 -15.81 -3.00
CA ILE A 348 -2.86 -15.07 -2.55
C ILE A 348 -3.98 -15.16 -3.60
N TYR A 349 -3.64 -14.95 -4.88
CA TYR A 349 -4.60 -15.06 -5.98
C TYR A 349 -5.23 -16.46 -6.05
N ARG A 350 -4.40 -17.51 -6.01
CA ARG A 350 -4.88 -18.89 -6.00
C ARG A 350 -5.77 -19.18 -4.79
N GLY A 351 -5.42 -18.65 -3.61
CA GLY A 351 -6.27 -18.73 -2.43
C GLY A 351 -7.64 -18.08 -2.64
N ALA A 352 -7.69 -16.89 -3.27
CA ALA A 352 -8.95 -16.23 -3.60
C ALA A 352 -9.81 -17.07 -4.55
N VAL A 353 -9.22 -17.74 -5.55
CA VAL A 353 -9.94 -18.66 -6.44
C VAL A 353 -10.58 -19.82 -5.66
N TYR A 354 -9.91 -20.37 -4.65
CA TYR A 354 -10.51 -21.38 -3.77
C TYR A 354 -11.66 -20.81 -2.93
N ALA A 355 -11.50 -19.61 -2.37
CA ALA A 355 -12.57 -18.96 -1.61
C ALA A 355 -13.83 -18.72 -2.46
N ASP A 356 -13.67 -18.28 -3.71
CA ASP A 356 -14.78 -18.09 -4.66
C ASP A 356 -15.52 -19.41 -4.95
N ASN A 357 -14.81 -20.55 -4.89
CA ASN A 357 -15.38 -21.89 -5.04
C ASN A 357 -15.86 -22.51 -3.71
N MET A 358 -15.91 -21.73 -2.62
CA MET A 358 -16.25 -22.17 -1.26
C MET A 358 -15.29 -23.21 -0.64
N GLU A 359 -14.08 -23.34 -1.19
CA GLU A 359 -13.00 -24.20 -0.67
C GLU A 359 -12.15 -23.43 0.36
N PHE A 360 -12.80 -22.97 1.43
CA PHE A 360 -12.18 -22.05 2.40
C PHE A 360 -10.94 -22.62 3.09
N GLU A 361 -10.89 -23.92 3.38
CA GLU A 361 -9.75 -24.54 4.06
C GLU A 361 -8.45 -24.38 3.25
N GLN A 362 -8.52 -24.64 1.94
CA GLN A 362 -7.37 -24.51 1.05
C GLN A 362 -6.97 -23.04 0.85
N CYS A 363 -7.94 -22.13 0.75
CA CYS A 363 -7.69 -20.69 0.75
C CYS A 363 -6.91 -20.26 2.00
N ILE A 364 -7.37 -20.66 3.18
CA ILE A 364 -6.75 -20.30 4.47
C ILE A 364 -5.30 -20.78 4.54
N LYS A 365 -5.02 -22.03 4.12
CA LYS A 365 -3.65 -22.58 4.09
C LYS A 365 -2.72 -21.78 3.18
N LEU A 366 -3.17 -21.47 1.95
CA LEU A 366 -2.40 -20.67 1.00
C LEU A 366 -2.14 -19.25 1.52
N TRP A 367 -3.16 -18.58 2.03
CA TRP A 367 -3.02 -17.23 2.57
C TRP A 367 -2.14 -17.18 3.81
N LEU A 368 -2.17 -18.21 4.67
CA LEU A 368 -1.31 -18.27 5.86
C LEU A 368 0.15 -18.42 5.44
N HIS A 369 0.44 -19.29 4.46
CA HIS A 369 1.78 -19.41 3.90
C HIS A 369 2.26 -18.08 3.29
N ALA A 370 1.41 -17.42 2.48
CA ALA A 370 1.74 -16.10 1.92
C ALA A 370 1.95 -15.03 3.00
N LEU A 371 1.15 -15.03 4.06
CA LEU A 371 1.28 -14.11 5.20
C LEU A 371 2.62 -14.31 5.91
N HIS A 372 3.01 -15.56 6.18
CA HIS A 372 4.31 -15.89 6.78
C HIS A 372 5.49 -15.45 5.90
N LEU A 373 5.42 -15.69 4.58
CA LEU A 373 6.43 -15.21 3.63
C LEU A 373 6.56 -13.68 3.69
N ARG A 374 5.44 -12.95 3.74
CA ARG A 374 5.46 -11.48 3.80
C ARG A 374 5.97 -10.95 5.14
N GLN A 375 5.57 -11.56 6.25
CA GLN A 375 6.08 -11.19 7.58
C GLN A 375 7.56 -11.49 7.74
N LYS A 376 8.06 -12.61 7.21
CA LYS A 376 9.50 -12.95 7.22
C LYS A 376 10.33 -11.87 6.50
N ASN A 377 9.79 -11.32 5.42
CA ASN A 377 10.43 -10.26 4.64
C ASN A 377 10.12 -8.83 5.13
N ASN A 378 9.63 -8.69 6.36
CA ASN A 378 9.24 -7.42 7.00
C ASN A 378 8.33 -6.53 6.13
N ARG A 379 7.41 -7.15 5.37
CA ARG A 379 6.45 -6.41 4.56
C ARG A 379 5.22 -6.05 5.37
N ASN A 380 4.56 -4.99 4.94
CA ASN A 380 3.27 -4.61 5.48
C ASN A 380 2.20 -5.64 5.07
N THR A 381 1.47 -6.14 6.08
CA THR A 381 0.48 -7.22 5.95
C THR A 381 -0.94 -6.80 6.34
N HIS A 382 -1.22 -5.50 6.57
CA HIS A 382 -2.56 -5.05 7.00
C HIS A 382 -3.70 -5.51 6.08
N LYS A 383 -3.51 -5.43 4.76
CA LYS A 383 -4.52 -5.91 3.79
C LYS A 383 -4.69 -7.43 3.83
N ASP A 384 -3.62 -8.16 4.11
CA ASP A 384 -3.67 -9.63 4.17
C ASP A 384 -4.42 -10.08 5.42
N LEU A 385 -4.14 -9.45 6.58
CA LEU A 385 -4.86 -9.68 7.82
C LEU A 385 -6.35 -9.32 7.69
N LEU A 386 -6.68 -8.21 7.03
CA LEU A 386 -8.08 -7.83 6.80
C LEU A 386 -8.81 -8.86 5.94
N ARG A 387 -8.17 -9.39 4.88
CA ARG A 387 -8.75 -10.45 4.05
C ARG A 387 -9.13 -11.69 4.86
N PHE A 388 -8.33 -12.07 5.85
CA PHE A 388 -8.71 -13.17 6.76
C PHE A 388 -9.95 -12.84 7.58
N ALA A 389 -10.04 -11.63 8.15
CA ALA A 389 -11.24 -11.22 8.88
C ALA A 389 -12.49 -11.24 7.97
N GLN A 390 -12.35 -10.83 6.71
CA GLN A 390 -13.43 -10.85 5.71
C GLN A 390 -13.88 -12.29 5.38
N VAL A 391 -12.95 -13.20 5.05
CA VAL A 391 -13.27 -14.61 4.74
C VAL A 391 -13.84 -15.34 5.96
N PHE A 392 -13.26 -15.15 7.15
CA PHE A 392 -13.82 -15.75 8.36
C PHE A 392 -15.23 -15.20 8.67
N SER A 393 -15.47 -13.90 8.44
CA SER A 393 -16.81 -13.32 8.61
C SER A 393 -17.80 -13.90 7.59
N GLN A 394 -17.39 -14.04 6.33
CA GLN A 394 -18.19 -14.69 5.30
C GLN A 394 -18.56 -16.13 5.68
N MET A 395 -17.58 -16.91 6.15
CA MET A 395 -17.81 -18.29 6.61
C MET A 395 -18.83 -18.33 7.76
N VAL A 396 -18.67 -17.47 8.78
CA VAL A 396 -19.62 -17.37 9.91
C VAL A 396 -21.02 -16.98 9.42
N HIS A 397 -21.14 -16.03 8.50
CA HIS A 397 -22.41 -15.60 7.91
C HIS A 397 -23.11 -16.74 7.16
N LEU A 398 -22.33 -17.51 6.37
CA LEU A 398 -22.79 -18.69 5.65
C LEU A 398 -23.01 -19.92 6.54
N LYS A 399 -22.68 -19.83 7.84
CA LYS A 399 -22.73 -20.92 8.84
C LYS A 399 -21.77 -22.07 8.53
N GLU A 400 -20.69 -21.78 7.81
CA GLU A 400 -19.57 -22.70 7.62
C GLU A 400 -18.66 -22.72 8.85
N GLN A 401 -18.01 -23.85 9.09
CA GLN A 401 -17.15 -24.02 10.26
C GLN A 401 -15.82 -23.28 10.05
N VAL A 402 -15.53 -22.30 10.91
CA VAL A 402 -14.23 -21.64 10.98
C VAL A 402 -13.32 -22.40 11.94
N SER A 403 -12.13 -22.79 11.47
CA SER A 403 -11.12 -23.45 12.29
C SER A 403 -10.58 -22.51 13.38
N ALA A 404 -10.65 -22.94 14.63
CA ALA A 404 -10.13 -22.18 15.76
C ALA A 404 -8.61 -22.01 15.70
N SER A 405 -7.89 -23.06 15.26
CA SER A 405 -6.45 -22.98 15.01
C SER A 405 -6.10 -21.96 13.93
N ALA A 406 -6.91 -21.82 12.87
CA ALA A 406 -6.68 -20.80 11.86
C ALA A 406 -6.86 -19.38 12.43
N VAL A 407 -7.91 -19.15 13.22
CA VAL A 407 -8.15 -17.86 13.88
C VAL A 407 -7.02 -17.54 14.86
N GLU A 408 -6.55 -18.52 15.63
CA GLU A 408 -5.41 -18.39 16.53
C GLU A 408 -4.13 -17.97 15.79
N GLN A 409 -3.79 -18.66 14.69
CA GLN A 409 -2.59 -18.35 13.89
C GLN A 409 -2.65 -16.93 13.30
N VAL A 410 -3.80 -16.52 12.75
CA VAL A 410 -3.99 -15.18 12.19
C VAL A 410 -3.94 -14.12 13.29
N LEU A 411 -4.56 -14.37 14.45
CA LEU A 411 -4.45 -13.49 15.61
C LEU A 411 -3.00 -13.28 16.03
N ASN A 412 -2.23 -14.36 16.18
CA ASN A 412 -0.81 -14.28 16.49
C ASN A 412 -0.03 -13.45 15.46
N CYS A 413 -0.28 -13.68 14.16
CA CYS A 413 0.32 -12.86 13.10
C CYS A 413 -0.05 -11.38 13.23
N CYS A 414 -1.31 -11.08 13.58
CA CYS A 414 -1.79 -9.71 13.80
C CYS A 414 -1.09 -9.04 14.99
N VAL A 415 -0.92 -9.75 16.12
CA VAL A 415 -0.17 -9.27 17.29
C VAL A 415 1.27 -8.92 16.91
N LEU A 416 1.96 -9.82 16.20
CA LEU A 416 3.33 -9.59 15.73
C LEU A 416 3.43 -8.37 14.81
N GLU A 417 2.47 -8.17 13.91
CA GLU A 417 2.47 -7.02 13.00
C GLU A 417 2.20 -5.71 13.74
N ILE A 418 1.29 -5.70 14.73
CA ILE A 418 1.05 -4.52 15.57
C ILE A 418 2.31 -4.18 16.37
N GLN A 419 2.97 -5.17 16.99
CA GLN A 419 4.21 -4.98 17.72
C GLN A 419 5.31 -4.37 16.84
N ARG A 420 5.49 -4.90 15.62
CA ARG A 420 6.43 -4.33 14.64
C ARG A 420 6.03 -2.93 14.21
N SER A 421 4.74 -2.68 14.01
CA SER A 421 4.24 -1.38 13.58
C SER A 421 4.48 -0.30 14.64
N LEU A 422 4.36 -0.61 15.93
CA LEU A 422 4.76 0.29 17.02
C LEU A 422 6.24 0.71 16.88
N THR A 423 7.14 -0.26 16.68
CA THR A 423 8.57 0.06 16.49
C THR A 423 8.85 0.87 15.23
N ARG A 424 8.07 0.66 14.15
CA ARG A 424 8.19 1.43 12.91
C ARG A 424 7.72 2.87 13.10
N VAL A 425 6.59 3.09 13.78
CA VAL A 425 6.07 4.43 14.05
C VAL A 425 7.05 5.24 14.91
N ASP A 426 7.71 4.59 15.89
CA ASP A 426 8.71 5.24 16.73
C ASP A 426 9.99 5.64 15.97
N THR A 427 10.30 4.96 14.86
CA THR A 427 11.54 5.14 14.09
C THR A 427 11.33 5.79 12.72
N ALA A 428 10.09 6.03 12.31
CA ALA A 428 9.74 6.53 10.98
C ALA A 428 10.13 8.00 10.79
N ASP A 429 10.63 8.32 9.61
CA ASP A 429 10.82 9.69 9.16
C ASP A 429 9.46 10.40 8.97
N MET A 430 9.47 11.73 9.08
CA MET A 430 8.26 12.57 9.02
C MET A 430 7.40 12.35 7.76
N SER A 431 7.99 11.91 6.65
CA SER A 431 7.26 11.62 5.41
C SER A 431 6.51 10.28 5.40
N GLU A 432 6.96 9.29 6.17
CA GLU A 432 6.40 7.93 6.19
C GLU A 432 5.44 7.70 7.37
N LEU A 433 5.48 8.60 8.34
CA LEU A 433 4.67 8.55 9.56
C LEU A 433 3.16 8.46 9.29
N PRO A 434 2.54 9.25 8.36
CA PRO A 434 1.10 9.18 8.15
C PRO A 434 0.64 7.81 7.66
N GLN A 435 1.31 7.28 6.63
CA GLN A 435 0.98 5.97 6.06
C GLN A 435 1.23 4.84 7.07
N SER A 436 2.32 4.91 7.83
CA SER A 436 2.63 3.93 8.87
C SER A 436 1.59 3.92 9.98
N THR A 437 1.10 5.10 10.37
CA THR A 437 0.03 5.26 11.37
C THR A 437 -1.30 4.69 10.87
N ASP A 438 -1.68 4.99 9.63
CA ASP A 438 -2.91 4.45 9.03
C ASP A 438 -2.89 2.92 8.97
N ASN A 439 -1.76 2.33 8.57
CA ASN A 439 -1.59 0.87 8.52
C ASN A 439 -1.66 0.23 9.91
N TYR A 440 -1.02 0.86 10.89
CA TYR A 440 -1.05 0.42 12.29
C TYR A 440 -2.48 0.44 12.84
N GLU A 441 -3.23 1.51 12.61
CA GLU A 441 -4.61 1.66 13.10
C GLU A 441 -5.55 0.66 12.39
N ALA A 442 -5.36 0.41 11.09
CA ALA A 442 -6.08 -0.64 10.37
C ALA A 442 -5.83 -2.04 10.96
N ASN A 443 -4.61 -2.33 11.44
CA ASN A 443 -4.31 -3.58 12.14
C ASN A 443 -5.04 -3.67 13.49
N LEU A 444 -5.18 -2.58 14.24
CA LEU A 444 -5.96 -2.57 15.49
C LEU A 444 -7.43 -2.91 15.24
N PHE A 445 -8.04 -2.33 14.21
CA PHE A 445 -9.42 -2.63 13.85
C PHE A 445 -9.57 -4.08 13.38
N THR A 446 -8.65 -4.55 12.54
CA THR A 446 -8.62 -5.95 12.08
C THR A 446 -8.50 -6.92 13.26
N PHE A 447 -7.66 -6.60 14.25
CA PHE A 447 -7.56 -7.38 15.48
C PHE A 447 -8.89 -7.47 16.22
N LEU A 448 -9.62 -6.36 16.36
CA LEU A 448 -10.95 -6.36 17.00
C LEU A 448 -11.97 -7.18 16.20
N TYR A 449 -11.89 -7.19 14.87
CA TYR A 449 -12.73 -8.05 14.04
C TYR A 449 -12.42 -9.53 14.31
N LEU A 450 -11.14 -9.92 14.34
CA LEU A 450 -10.72 -11.28 14.68
C LEU A 450 -11.13 -11.69 16.10
N ALA A 451 -11.01 -10.78 17.07
CA ALA A 451 -11.50 -11.01 18.42
C ALA A 451 -13.02 -11.22 18.44
N CYS A 452 -13.79 -10.43 17.69
CA CYS A 452 -15.24 -10.62 17.53
C CYS A 452 -15.59 -11.96 16.88
N ILE A 453 -14.86 -12.36 15.84
CA ILE A 453 -15.04 -13.66 15.19
C ILE A 453 -14.75 -14.78 16.18
N SER A 454 -13.71 -14.66 17.00
CA SER A 454 -13.36 -15.65 18.03
C SER A 454 -14.45 -15.86 19.09
N THR A 455 -15.32 -14.87 19.35
CA THR A 455 -16.46 -15.04 20.27
C THR A 455 -17.61 -15.82 19.64
N LYS A 456 -17.63 -15.97 18.32
CA LYS A 456 -18.71 -16.61 17.56
C LYS A 456 -18.39 -18.02 17.09
N ILE A 457 -17.12 -18.41 17.07
CA ILE A 457 -16.70 -19.76 16.72
C ILE A 457 -16.84 -20.73 17.90
N THR A 458 -17.09 -22.00 17.57
CA THR A 458 -17.04 -23.11 18.51
C THR A 458 -15.63 -23.68 18.57
N CYS A 459 -15.03 -23.77 19.75
CA CYS A 459 -13.70 -24.33 19.95
C CYS A 459 -13.58 -24.97 21.33
N GLY A 460 -12.60 -25.87 21.50
CA GLY A 460 -12.33 -26.50 22.79
C GLY A 460 -11.69 -25.55 23.79
N ASP A 461 -11.69 -25.93 25.08
CA ASP A 461 -11.12 -25.09 26.16
C ASP A 461 -9.64 -24.75 25.94
N TYR A 462 -8.86 -25.69 25.38
CA TYR A 462 -7.45 -25.48 25.08
C TYR A 462 -7.25 -24.42 23.98
N GLU A 463 -7.97 -24.52 22.87
CA GLU A 463 -7.91 -23.56 21.77
C GLU A 463 -8.39 -22.17 22.23
N ARG A 464 -9.47 -22.13 23.03
CA ARG A 464 -9.95 -20.89 23.65
C ARG A 464 -8.88 -20.24 24.52
N ALA A 465 -8.20 -21.03 25.35
CA ALA A 465 -7.11 -20.53 26.19
C ALA A 465 -5.94 -20.00 25.35
N SER A 466 -5.59 -20.66 24.24
CA SER A 466 -4.52 -20.20 23.34
C SER A 466 -4.89 -18.89 22.63
N ILE A 467 -6.12 -18.77 22.13
CA ILE A 467 -6.65 -17.52 21.57
C ILE A 467 -6.60 -16.40 22.61
N ASN A 468 -7.11 -16.66 23.82
CA ASN A 468 -7.12 -15.68 24.91
C ASN A 468 -5.70 -15.24 25.30
N LYS A 469 -4.71 -16.14 25.21
CA LYS A 469 -3.30 -15.80 25.43
C LYS A 469 -2.80 -14.77 24.42
N HIS A 470 -3.07 -14.93 23.13
CA HIS A 470 -2.68 -13.93 22.13
C HIS A 470 -3.39 -12.59 22.33
N ILE A 471 -4.65 -12.62 22.77
CA ILE A 471 -5.39 -11.40 23.12
C ILE A 471 -4.77 -10.71 24.33
N TYR A 472 -4.43 -11.47 25.36
CA TYR A 472 -3.70 -10.98 26.53
C TYR A 472 -2.35 -10.37 26.13
N ASP A 473 -1.57 -11.07 25.29
CA ASP A 473 -0.24 -10.61 24.85
C ASP A 473 -0.34 -9.24 24.17
N LEU A 474 -1.34 -9.02 23.31
CA LEU A 474 -1.57 -7.71 22.69
C LEU A 474 -2.02 -6.65 23.70
N ILE A 475 -2.91 -6.99 24.63
CA ILE A 475 -3.36 -6.07 25.68
C ILE A 475 -2.16 -5.57 26.50
N GLN A 476 -1.19 -6.44 26.80
CA GLN A 476 0.02 -6.04 27.55
C GLN A 476 0.95 -5.11 26.77
N LEU A 477 0.89 -5.09 25.44
CA LEU A 477 1.59 -4.10 24.62
C LEU A 477 0.98 -2.69 24.71
N ASP A 478 -0.22 -2.57 25.31
CA ASP A 478 -1.02 -1.34 25.43
C ASP A 478 -1.11 -0.50 24.14
N PRO A 479 -1.50 -1.10 23.00
CA PRO A 479 -1.59 -0.37 21.75
C PRO A 479 -2.67 0.72 21.85
N ARG A 480 -2.30 1.95 21.46
CA ARG A 480 -3.18 3.12 21.44
C ARG A 480 -3.47 3.57 20.02
N SER A 481 -4.72 3.96 19.74
CA SER A 481 -5.10 4.62 18.48
C SER A 481 -4.48 6.02 18.38
N ARG A 482 -4.74 6.72 17.26
CA ARG A 482 -4.37 8.14 17.09
C ARG A 482 -4.94 9.06 18.18
N GLU A 483 -6.15 8.76 18.64
CA GLU A 483 -6.83 9.49 19.72
C GLU A 483 -6.47 9.00 21.14
N GLY A 484 -5.48 8.11 21.27
CA GLY A 484 -5.09 7.52 22.57
C GLY A 484 -6.03 6.43 23.08
N SER A 485 -7.04 6.03 22.30
CA SER A 485 -8.01 4.99 22.68
C SER A 485 -7.32 3.64 22.80
N SER A 486 -7.55 2.93 23.90
CA SER A 486 -7.17 1.52 24.06
C SER A 486 -8.12 0.60 23.31
N LEU A 487 -7.77 -0.69 23.16
CA LEU A 487 -8.66 -1.71 22.57
C LEU A 487 -10.05 -1.73 23.24
N LEU A 488 -10.12 -1.49 24.55
CA LEU A 488 -11.38 -1.47 25.28
C LEU A 488 -12.25 -0.26 24.91
N HIS A 489 -11.66 0.91 24.64
CA HIS A 489 -12.38 2.08 24.11
C HIS A 489 -12.93 1.79 22.71
N LEU A 490 -12.12 1.16 21.86
CA LEU A 490 -12.51 0.84 20.49
C LEU A 490 -13.63 -0.22 20.47
N ALA A 491 -13.62 -1.22 21.34
CA ALA A 491 -14.64 -2.26 21.40
C ALA A 491 -16.04 -1.76 21.82
N ILE A 492 -16.12 -0.60 22.48
CA ILE A 492 -17.37 0.00 22.99
C ILE A 492 -17.76 1.29 22.27
N SER A 493 -16.93 1.76 21.34
CA SER A 493 -17.21 2.96 20.56
C SER A 493 -18.07 2.62 19.36
N SER A 494 -19.19 3.31 19.20
CA SER A 494 -20.00 3.21 17.97
C SER A 494 -19.34 3.83 16.75
N ASN A 495 -18.24 4.55 16.94
CA ASN A 495 -17.46 5.17 15.87
C ASN A 495 -16.32 4.28 15.40
N THR A 496 -16.07 3.14 16.05
CA THR A 496 -15.06 2.18 15.58
C THR A 496 -15.51 1.66 14.21
N PRO A 497 -14.70 1.85 13.16
CA PRO A 497 -15.09 1.47 11.81
C PRO A 497 -15.23 -0.04 11.71
N VAL A 498 -16.18 -0.49 10.88
CA VAL A 498 -16.33 -1.89 10.48
C VAL A 498 -16.25 -1.92 8.96
N ASP A 499 -15.40 -2.80 8.43
CA ASP A 499 -15.27 -2.97 6.99
C ASP A 499 -16.59 -3.46 6.35
N ASP A 500 -16.93 -2.89 5.20
CA ASP A 500 -18.24 -3.10 4.57
C ASP A 500 -18.36 -4.44 3.82
N PHE A 501 -17.24 -5.17 3.65
CA PHE A 501 -17.20 -6.40 2.87
C PHE A 501 -17.22 -7.63 3.79
N HIS A 502 -18.41 -8.24 3.96
CA HIS A 502 -18.71 -9.38 4.86
C HIS A 502 -18.46 -9.16 6.35
N THR A 503 -17.51 -8.31 6.72
CA THR A 503 -17.13 -8.05 8.12
C THR A 503 -18.29 -7.44 8.89
N ASN A 504 -19.07 -6.54 8.31
CA ASN A 504 -20.27 -5.93 8.91
C ASN A 504 -21.44 -6.90 9.13
N ASP A 505 -21.48 -8.05 8.45
CA ASP A 505 -22.48 -9.09 8.68
C ASP A 505 -22.27 -9.80 10.04
N VAL A 506 -21.05 -9.69 10.59
CA VAL A 506 -20.62 -10.41 11.78
C VAL A 506 -20.17 -9.45 12.87
N CYS A 507 -19.29 -8.51 12.56
CA CYS A 507 -18.73 -7.56 13.52
C CYS A 507 -19.63 -6.33 13.67
N SER A 508 -19.92 -5.95 14.91
CA SER A 508 -20.64 -4.72 15.22
C SER A 508 -20.10 -4.11 16.51
N PHE A 509 -19.82 -2.80 16.51
CA PHE A 509 -19.41 -2.07 17.71
C PHE A 509 -20.45 -1.00 18.09
N PRO A 510 -20.76 -0.82 19.38
CA PRO A 510 -20.21 -1.49 20.56
C PRO A 510 -20.51 -3.00 20.63
N SER A 511 -19.60 -3.80 21.19
CA SER A 511 -19.75 -5.26 21.31
C SER A 511 -19.57 -5.76 22.74
N ALA A 512 -20.66 -6.15 23.40
CA ALA A 512 -20.63 -6.68 24.77
C ALA A 512 -19.75 -7.94 24.92
N GLN A 513 -19.76 -8.82 23.91
CA GLN A 513 -18.96 -10.04 23.93
C GLN A 513 -17.45 -9.73 23.84
N VAL A 514 -17.05 -8.84 22.93
CA VAL A 514 -15.66 -8.44 22.78
C VAL A 514 -15.20 -7.65 24.01
N THR A 515 -16.03 -6.76 24.54
CA THR A 515 -15.72 -6.05 25.80
C THR A 515 -15.44 -7.03 26.93
N LYS A 516 -16.32 -8.01 27.13
CA LYS A 516 -16.14 -9.02 28.17
C LYS A 516 -14.86 -9.84 27.94
N LEU A 517 -14.61 -10.28 26.72
CA LEU A 517 -13.39 -11.02 26.36
C LEU A 517 -12.12 -10.21 26.68
N LEU A 518 -12.08 -8.92 26.31
CA LEU A 518 -10.95 -8.05 26.59
C LEU A 518 -10.73 -7.87 28.10
N LEU A 519 -11.81 -7.71 28.88
CA LEU A 519 -11.73 -7.61 30.34
C LEU A 519 -11.23 -8.91 30.98
N ASP A 520 -11.76 -10.06 30.54
CA ASP A 520 -11.33 -11.39 30.99
C ASP A 520 -9.84 -11.65 30.64
N CYS A 521 -9.35 -11.06 29.54
CA CYS A 521 -7.94 -11.08 29.13
C CYS A 521 -7.11 -9.93 29.75
N GLY A 522 -7.60 -9.24 30.77
CA GLY A 522 -6.81 -8.28 31.56
C GLY A 522 -6.72 -6.86 31.01
N ALA A 523 -7.66 -6.43 30.16
CA ALA A 523 -7.72 -5.04 29.71
C ALA A 523 -7.91 -4.07 30.88
N GLN A 524 -7.16 -2.96 30.85
CA GLN A 524 -7.27 -1.92 31.86
C GLN A 524 -8.63 -1.19 31.77
N VAL A 525 -9.53 -1.51 32.70
CA VAL A 525 -10.90 -0.99 32.73
C VAL A 525 -11.00 0.54 32.84
N ASN A 526 -10.01 1.16 33.49
CA ASN A 526 -9.92 2.61 33.70
C ASN A 526 -8.82 3.28 32.85
N ALA A 527 -8.37 2.64 31.77
CA ALA A 527 -7.49 3.30 30.81
C ALA A 527 -8.12 4.61 30.32
N VAL A 528 -7.30 5.59 29.94
CA VAL A 528 -7.79 6.87 29.40
C VAL A 528 -7.32 7.10 27.97
N ASP A 529 -8.15 7.78 27.18
CA ASP A 529 -7.80 8.36 25.89
C ASP A 529 -7.05 9.71 26.03
N HIS A 530 -6.71 10.36 24.91
CA HIS A 530 -6.06 11.68 24.94
C HIS A 530 -6.90 12.78 25.60
N GLU A 531 -8.23 12.63 25.68
CA GLU A 531 -9.15 13.56 26.33
C GLU A 531 -9.39 13.22 27.81
N GLY A 532 -8.76 12.15 28.32
CA GLY A 532 -8.95 11.66 29.67
C GLY A 532 -10.25 10.89 29.87
N ASN A 533 -10.97 10.53 28.80
CA ASN A 533 -12.17 9.71 28.90
C ASN A 533 -11.77 8.26 29.19
N THR A 534 -12.48 7.63 30.12
CA THR A 534 -12.41 6.17 30.33
C THR A 534 -13.34 5.44 29.38
N PRO A 535 -13.25 4.10 29.28
CA PRO A 535 -14.25 3.31 28.58
C PRO A 535 -15.69 3.63 29.03
N LEU A 536 -15.89 3.85 30.33
CA LEU A 536 -17.20 4.22 30.87
C LEU A 536 -17.68 5.60 30.36
N HIS A 537 -16.79 6.56 30.16
CA HIS A 537 -17.14 7.86 29.55
C HIS A 537 -17.54 7.72 28.07
N VAL A 538 -17.00 6.74 27.34
CA VAL A 538 -17.30 6.53 25.93
C VAL A 538 -18.66 5.86 25.74
N ILE A 539 -18.91 4.72 26.40
CA ILE A 539 -20.15 3.94 26.17
C ILE A 539 -21.43 4.69 26.56
N VAL A 540 -21.36 5.58 27.56
CA VAL A 540 -22.53 6.35 28.03
C VAL A 540 -22.97 7.44 27.05
N GLN A 541 -22.15 7.74 26.04
CA GLN A 541 -22.48 8.65 24.93
C GLN A 541 -23.14 7.90 23.76
N TYR A 542 -23.43 6.61 23.89
CA TYR A 542 -24.01 5.82 22.82
C TYR A 542 -25.45 6.26 22.49
N ASN A 543 -25.66 6.70 21.25
CA ASN A 543 -26.89 7.41 20.82
C ASN A 543 -28.03 6.48 20.34
N ARG A 544 -27.87 5.15 20.35
CA ARG A 544 -28.94 4.16 20.07
C ARG A 544 -29.34 3.30 21.28
N PRO A 545 -29.46 3.85 22.50
CA PRO A 545 -29.56 3.05 23.72
C PRO A 545 -30.92 2.39 23.91
N ILE A 546 -31.96 2.83 23.17
CA ILE A 546 -33.31 2.26 23.27
C ILE A 546 -33.44 1.02 22.38
N SER A 547 -32.92 1.07 21.15
CA SER A 547 -32.97 -0.07 20.22
C SER A 547 -31.95 -1.16 20.57
N ASP A 548 -30.86 -0.81 21.26
CA ASP A 548 -29.80 -1.74 21.65
C ASP A 548 -29.48 -1.67 23.16
N PHE A 549 -30.56 -1.67 23.95
CA PHE A 549 -30.49 -1.58 25.41
C PHE A 549 -29.66 -2.71 26.02
N LEU A 550 -29.81 -3.95 25.53
CA LEU A 550 -29.15 -5.12 26.09
C LEU A 550 -27.64 -5.03 25.97
N THR A 551 -27.12 -4.56 24.82
CA THR A 551 -25.68 -4.40 24.61
C THR A 551 -25.13 -3.31 25.52
N LEU A 552 -25.80 -2.15 25.59
CA LEU A 552 -25.42 -1.06 26.49
C LEU A 552 -25.39 -1.51 27.96
N HIS A 553 -26.45 -2.21 28.40
CA HIS A 553 -26.58 -2.73 29.75
C HIS A 553 -25.46 -3.73 30.08
N ALA A 554 -25.22 -4.70 29.20
CA ALA A 554 -24.20 -5.72 29.40
C ALA A 554 -22.78 -5.12 29.47
N ILE A 555 -22.48 -4.13 28.64
CA ILE A 555 -21.17 -3.44 28.66
C ILE A 555 -20.99 -2.65 29.96
N ILE A 556 -21.97 -1.85 30.37
CA ILE A 556 -21.87 -1.05 31.61
C ILE A 556 -21.68 -1.96 32.82
N ILE A 557 -22.45 -3.05 32.91
CA ILE A 557 -22.30 -4.02 34.00
C ILE A 557 -20.90 -4.64 33.98
N SER A 558 -20.45 -5.13 32.83
CA SER A 558 -19.13 -5.77 32.71
C SER A 558 -18.00 -4.82 33.13
N LEU A 559 -18.08 -3.54 32.75
CA LEU A 559 -17.11 -2.53 33.16
C LEU A 559 -17.15 -2.28 34.67
N VAL A 560 -18.33 -2.11 35.27
CA VAL A 560 -18.47 -1.85 36.70
C VAL A 560 -18.02 -3.06 37.54
N GLU A 561 -18.39 -4.27 37.14
CA GLU A 561 -17.95 -5.52 37.79
C GLU A 561 -16.43 -5.72 37.69
N ALA A 562 -15.82 -5.29 36.58
CA ALA A 562 -14.36 -5.28 36.40
C ALA A 562 -13.65 -4.12 37.14
N GLY A 563 -14.38 -3.25 37.84
CA GLY A 563 -13.82 -2.18 38.67
C GLY A 563 -13.72 -0.81 38.00
N ALA A 564 -14.58 -0.50 37.03
CA ALA A 564 -14.67 0.83 36.44
C ALA A 564 -15.06 1.89 37.49
N HIS A 565 -14.33 3.00 37.55
CA HIS A 565 -14.66 4.14 38.39
C HIS A 565 -15.77 4.99 37.76
N THR A 566 -16.90 5.12 38.47
CA THR A 566 -18.06 5.91 38.02
C THR A 566 -17.92 7.41 38.28
N ASP A 567 -16.93 7.80 39.08
CA ASP A 567 -16.69 9.17 39.56
C ASP A 567 -15.36 9.76 39.05
N MET A 568 -14.62 9.01 38.24
CA MET A 568 -13.40 9.50 37.61
C MET A 568 -13.74 10.63 36.64
N THR A 569 -12.93 11.69 36.62
CA THR A 569 -13.18 12.85 35.74
C THR A 569 -12.21 12.88 34.56
N ASN A 570 -12.72 13.26 33.39
CA ASN A 570 -11.89 13.50 32.21
C ASN A 570 -11.18 14.87 32.28
N LYS A 571 -10.41 15.26 31.24
CA LYS A 571 -9.71 16.56 31.20
C LYS A 571 -10.65 17.77 31.30
N GLN A 572 -11.92 17.61 30.95
CA GLN A 572 -12.97 18.63 31.08
C GLN A 572 -13.64 18.63 32.46
N LYS A 573 -13.13 17.84 33.42
CA LYS A 573 -13.69 17.65 34.77
C LYS A 573 -15.12 17.09 34.76
N LYS A 574 -15.49 16.35 33.72
CA LYS A 574 -16.80 15.69 33.61
C LYS A 574 -16.66 14.22 34.00
N THR A 575 -17.62 13.72 34.77
CA THR A 575 -17.77 12.29 35.09
C THR A 575 -18.47 11.54 33.95
N PRO A 576 -18.48 10.19 33.95
CA PRO A 576 -19.31 9.42 33.03
C PRO A 576 -20.79 9.80 33.11
N LEU A 577 -21.30 10.13 34.30
CA LEU A 577 -22.68 10.57 34.46
C LEU A 577 -22.95 11.90 33.75
N ASP A 578 -22.01 12.86 33.85
CA ASP A 578 -22.13 14.17 33.17
C ASP A 578 -22.02 14.06 31.64
N LYS A 579 -21.39 12.98 31.14
CA LYS A 579 -21.24 12.69 29.71
C LYS A 579 -22.38 11.82 29.15
N SER A 580 -23.29 11.33 30.00
CA SER A 580 -24.43 10.53 29.57
C SER A 580 -25.32 11.33 28.62
N THR A 581 -25.55 10.81 27.41
CA THR A 581 -26.38 11.51 26.40
C THR A 581 -27.85 11.14 26.49
N THR A 582 -28.21 10.08 27.23
CA THR A 582 -29.59 9.60 27.32
C THR A 582 -30.01 9.26 28.75
N GLY A 583 -31.32 9.32 29.02
CA GLY A 583 -31.87 8.94 30.33
C GLY A 583 -31.67 7.46 30.67
N VAL A 584 -31.56 6.59 29.67
CA VAL A 584 -31.31 5.16 29.86
C VAL A 584 -29.91 4.91 30.43
N SER A 585 -28.87 5.49 29.82
CA SER A 585 -27.49 5.39 30.31
C SER A 585 -27.35 6.02 31.70
N GLU A 586 -28.05 7.12 31.99
CA GLU A 586 -28.08 7.69 33.34
C GLU A 586 -28.67 6.73 34.38
N ILE A 587 -29.80 6.10 34.08
CA ILE A 587 -30.46 5.17 35.00
C ILE A 587 -29.57 3.96 35.24
N LEU A 588 -28.96 3.41 34.19
CA LEU A 588 -28.04 2.28 34.29
C LEU A 588 -26.81 2.62 35.14
N LEU A 589 -26.20 3.79 34.94
CA LEU A 589 -25.09 4.24 35.79
C LEU A 589 -25.53 4.43 37.24
N LYS A 590 -26.64 5.14 37.48
CA LYS A 590 -27.13 5.43 38.84
C LYS A 590 -27.49 4.16 39.61
N THR A 591 -28.03 3.14 38.93
CA THR A 591 -28.36 1.85 39.56
C THR A 591 -27.12 1.00 39.87
N GLN A 592 -26.06 1.14 39.08
CA GLN A 592 -24.79 0.42 39.27
C GLN A 592 -23.75 1.20 40.09
N MET A 593 -24.01 2.47 40.43
CA MET A 593 -23.13 3.30 41.26
C MET A 593 -23.02 2.71 42.68
N LYS A 594 -21.98 1.89 42.89
CA LYS A 594 -21.51 1.47 44.20
C LYS A 594 -20.15 2.13 44.45
N MET A 595 -20.17 3.30 45.07
CA MET A 595 -18.92 3.98 45.42
C MET A 595 -18.15 3.18 46.46
N SER A 596 -16.91 2.82 46.15
CA SER A 596 -16.02 2.19 47.12
C SER A 596 -15.63 3.20 48.22
N LEU A 597 -15.31 2.71 49.42
CA LEU A 597 -14.79 3.55 50.50
C LEU A 597 -13.52 4.30 50.08
N LYS A 598 -12.69 3.68 49.22
CA LYS A 598 -11.47 4.28 48.67
C LYS A 598 -11.80 5.50 47.79
N CYS A 599 -12.81 5.40 46.93
CA CYS A 599 -13.32 6.52 46.11
C CYS A 599 -13.87 7.66 46.98
N LEU A 600 -14.69 7.31 48.00
CA LEU A 600 -15.23 8.28 48.95
C LEU A 600 -14.12 9.04 49.69
N ALA A 601 -13.08 8.34 50.14
CA ALA A 601 -11.93 8.94 50.80
C ALA A 601 -11.14 9.87 49.86
N ALA A 602 -10.84 9.44 48.65
CA ALA A 602 -10.15 10.26 47.64
C ALA A 602 -10.93 11.53 47.31
N ARG A 603 -12.24 11.40 47.11
CA ARG A 603 -13.14 12.54 46.87
C ARG A 603 -13.17 13.50 48.05
N ALA A 604 -13.22 13.01 49.30
CA ALA A 604 -13.16 13.86 50.48
C ALA A 604 -11.82 14.61 50.59
N VAL A 605 -10.70 13.95 50.29
CA VAL A 605 -9.36 14.56 50.23
C VAL A 605 -9.33 15.72 49.23
N ARG A 606 -9.92 15.53 48.05
CA ARG A 606 -10.00 16.55 46.99
C ARG A 606 -10.95 17.69 47.33
N GLN A 607 -12.15 17.37 47.82
CA GLN A 607 -13.17 18.34 48.19
C GLN A 607 -12.71 19.25 49.33
N HIS A 608 -11.96 18.72 50.29
CA HIS A 608 -11.43 19.48 51.42
C HIS A 608 -10.00 19.99 51.22
N GLN A 609 -9.43 19.83 50.02
CA GLN A 609 -8.06 20.29 49.67
C GLN A 609 -6.99 19.81 50.66
N ILE A 610 -7.13 18.59 51.16
CA ILE A 610 -6.19 17.99 52.12
C ILE A 610 -4.85 17.77 51.40
N THR A 611 -3.72 18.05 52.05
CA THR A 611 -2.39 17.80 51.48
C THR A 611 -2.07 16.30 51.56
N TYR A 612 -1.80 15.66 50.41
CA TYR A 612 -1.55 14.21 50.34
C TYR A 612 -0.28 13.83 49.56
N ARG A 613 0.31 14.75 48.78
CA ARG A 613 1.51 14.48 47.98
C ARG A 613 2.72 14.16 48.86
N ASN A 614 3.43 13.10 48.51
CA ASN A 614 4.51 12.46 49.28
C ASN A 614 4.11 11.93 50.67
N GLN A 615 2.81 11.88 50.99
CA GLN A 615 2.29 11.36 52.28
C GLN A 615 1.62 9.99 52.13
N ILE A 616 1.26 9.62 50.90
CA ILE A 616 0.68 8.33 50.53
C ILE A 616 1.54 7.69 49.43
N PRO A 617 1.43 6.37 49.20
CA PRO A 617 2.06 5.73 48.04
C PRO A 617 1.74 6.46 46.73
N LYS A 618 2.72 6.61 45.83
CA LYS A 618 2.54 7.32 44.54
C LYS A 618 1.35 6.82 43.72
N THR A 619 1.09 5.52 43.74
CA THR A 619 -0.08 4.91 43.06
C THR A 619 -1.42 5.37 43.65
N LEU A 620 -1.44 5.77 44.91
CA LEU A 620 -2.61 6.39 45.55
C LEU A 620 -2.66 7.90 45.32
N GLU A 621 -1.54 8.58 45.09
CA GLU A 621 -1.55 9.98 44.67
C GLU A 621 -2.23 10.14 43.31
N GLU A 622 -1.84 9.34 42.32
CA GLU A 622 -2.49 9.29 41.00
C GLU A 622 -3.98 8.96 41.15
N PHE A 623 -4.33 7.99 41.99
CA PHE A 623 -5.72 7.64 42.28
C PHE A 623 -6.53 8.82 42.84
N VAL A 624 -5.95 9.61 43.76
CA VAL A 624 -6.61 10.79 44.33
C VAL A 624 -6.68 11.94 43.32
N GLU A 625 -5.72 12.04 42.39
CA GLU A 625 -5.70 13.11 41.38
C GLU A 625 -6.83 13.02 40.34
N PHE A 626 -7.26 11.82 39.95
CA PHE A 626 -8.34 11.63 38.98
C PHE A 626 -9.77 11.68 39.57
N HIS A 627 -9.91 11.76 40.90
CA HIS A 627 -11.15 12.08 41.64
C HIS A 627 -11.23 13.59 41.94
#